data_AF-A0A847X9B9-F1
#
_entry.id   AF-A0A847X9B9-F1
#
_cell.length_a   1.000
_cell.length_b   1.000
_cell.length_c   1.000
_cell.angle_alpha   90.00
_cell.angle_beta   90.00
_cell.angle_gamma   90.00
#
_symmetry.space_group_name_H-M   'P 1'
#
loop_
_entity.id
_entity.type
_entity.pdbx_description
1 polymer ?
#
loop_
_entity_poly.entity_id
_entity_poly.type
_entity_poly.pdbx_seq_one_letter_code
_entity_poly.pdbx_strand_id
1 'polypeptide(L)'
;MFKIDLKKTAVAVFLFISIIGILDLSKGRENSQIIGIVLKMKKQDAASINSRYKKLQEDVKVFEIKGTPGIDEKNIFYPMYKTDFSPEELDRGLAGTGLEGLGKYFYEAEQKTGINSLLLVGIANHESNYGRSNIAKKKNNLFGFNAYDQSPMESASDYNHYGDSVLKVSRKIKDLYLTDNGRYFNGYSTEAMNKHYSTDKEWAKKVNRHMVRFAHKMMQNL
;
A
#
# COMPACT_ATOMS: atom_id res chain seq x y z
N MET A 1 38.87 -8.79 -7.23
CA MET A 1 38.50 -7.82 -6.17
C MET A 1 36.98 -7.75 -6.11
N PHE A 2 36.35 -8.56 -5.26
CA PHE A 2 34.89 -8.56 -5.10
C PHE A 2 34.48 -7.31 -4.32
N LYS A 3 33.77 -6.38 -4.96
CA LYS A 3 33.13 -5.25 -4.27
C LYS A 3 31.97 -5.79 -3.44
N ILE A 4 32.12 -5.75 -2.13
CA ILE A 4 31.02 -5.99 -1.18
C ILE A 4 30.06 -4.80 -1.32
N ASP A 5 28.82 -5.09 -1.68
CA ASP A 5 27.73 -4.11 -1.77
C ASP A 5 27.23 -3.76 -0.35
N LEU A 6 27.67 -2.61 0.14
CA LEU A 6 27.38 -2.06 1.47
C LEU A 6 25.88 -1.85 1.75
N LYS A 7 25.01 -1.89 0.73
CA LYS A 7 23.55 -1.69 0.91
C LYS A 7 22.82 -2.95 1.38
N LYS A 8 23.25 -4.14 0.94
CA LYS A 8 22.73 -5.42 1.48
C LYS A 8 23.15 -5.65 2.93
N THR A 9 24.19 -4.94 3.39
CA THR A 9 24.70 -5.01 4.75
C THR A 9 23.86 -4.17 5.72
N ALA A 10 23.13 -3.15 5.27
CA ALA A 10 22.38 -2.26 6.17
C ALA A 10 21.26 -2.99 6.95
N VAL A 11 20.52 -3.89 6.29
CA VAL A 11 19.49 -4.72 6.95
C VAL A 11 20.13 -5.72 7.94
N ALA A 12 21.29 -6.28 7.58
CA ALA A 12 22.06 -7.14 8.48
C ALA A 12 22.65 -6.35 9.67
N VAL A 13 23.02 -5.08 9.48
CA VAL A 13 23.59 -4.19 10.51
C VAL A 13 22.52 -3.74 11.51
N PHE A 14 21.29 -3.45 11.09
CA PHE A 14 20.17 -3.19 12.02
C PHE A 14 19.79 -4.42 12.86
N LEU A 15 19.88 -5.62 12.28
CA LEU A 15 19.77 -6.88 13.01
C LEU A 15 20.94 -7.09 13.99
N PHE A 16 22.16 -6.70 13.65
CA PHE A 16 23.34 -6.84 14.52
C PHE A 16 23.38 -5.85 15.69
N ILE A 17 23.02 -4.57 15.48
CA ILE A 17 23.05 -3.55 16.54
C ILE A 17 22.02 -3.86 17.64
N SER A 18 20.87 -4.45 17.27
CA SER A 18 19.86 -4.88 18.24
C SER A 18 20.23 -6.17 18.98
N ILE A 19 21.13 -7.01 18.43
CA ILE A 19 21.67 -8.20 19.11
C ILE A 19 22.68 -7.79 20.20
N ILE A 20 23.50 -6.77 19.96
CA ILE A 20 24.47 -6.26 20.94
C ILE A 20 23.76 -5.66 22.16
N GLY A 21 22.66 -4.93 21.96
CA GLY A 21 21.84 -4.39 23.07
C GLY A 21 21.17 -5.47 23.93
N ILE A 22 20.94 -6.67 23.39
CA ILE A 22 20.39 -7.82 24.13
C ILE A 22 21.50 -8.60 24.87
N LEU A 23 22.71 -8.67 24.30
CA LEU A 23 23.87 -9.30 24.94
C LEU A 23 24.33 -8.55 26.20
N ASP A 24 24.09 -7.24 26.28
CA ASP A 24 24.44 -6.41 27.44
C ASP A 24 23.53 -6.64 28.67
N LEU A 25 22.42 -7.39 28.52
CA LEU A 25 21.54 -7.84 29.62
C LEU A 25 22.04 -9.12 30.30
N SER A 26 23.36 -9.22 30.48
CA SER A 26 24.00 -10.36 31.13
C SER A 26 23.74 -10.37 32.63
N LYS A 27 22.71 -11.13 33.06
CA LYS A 27 22.63 -11.93 34.30
C LYS A 27 21.24 -12.55 34.46
N GLY A 28 21.11 -13.87 34.19
CA GLY A 28 19.94 -14.66 34.57
C GLY A 28 19.56 -15.80 33.61
N ARG A 29 19.27 -16.99 34.14
CA ARG A 29 18.89 -18.20 33.38
C ARG A 29 17.46 -18.14 32.81
N GLU A 30 16.58 -17.29 33.37
CA GLU A 30 15.23 -16.99 32.83
C GLU A 30 15.28 -16.12 31.55
N ASN A 31 16.27 -15.22 31.44
CA ASN A 31 16.44 -14.36 30.27
C ASN A 31 16.75 -15.17 28.99
N SER A 32 17.41 -16.33 29.09
CA SER A 32 17.78 -17.12 27.91
C SER A 32 16.57 -17.78 27.22
N GLN A 33 15.54 -18.20 27.99
CA GLN A 33 14.30 -18.75 27.43
C GLN A 33 13.47 -17.67 26.75
N ILE A 34 13.32 -16.50 27.40
CA ILE A 34 12.63 -15.33 26.83
C ILE A 34 13.32 -14.89 25.53
N ILE A 35 14.66 -14.79 25.52
CA ILE A 35 15.44 -14.48 24.32
C ILE A 35 15.20 -15.51 23.22
N GLY A 36 15.15 -16.80 23.55
CA GLY A 36 14.86 -17.87 22.59
C GLY A 36 13.47 -17.74 21.94
N ILE A 37 12.45 -17.33 22.70
CA ILE A 37 11.10 -17.07 22.19
C ILE A 37 11.11 -15.86 21.26
N VAL A 38 11.70 -14.74 21.69
CA VAL A 38 11.80 -13.51 20.89
C VAL A 38 12.55 -13.76 19.57
N LEU A 39 13.64 -14.53 19.59
CA LEU A 39 14.39 -14.90 18.38
C LEU A 39 13.57 -15.77 17.43
N LYS A 40 12.76 -16.72 17.94
CA LYS A 40 11.86 -17.52 17.10
C LYS A 40 10.78 -16.66 16.45
N MET A 41 10.16 -15.75 17.20
CA MET A 41 9.17 -14.81 16.69
C MET A 41 9.76 -13.94 15.57
N LYS A 42 10.92 -13.32 15.80
CA LYS A 42 11.61 -12.51 14.77
C LYS A 42 11.95 -13.31 13.51
N LYS A 43 12.34 -14.58 13.63
CA LYS A 43 12.58 -15.46 12.48
C LYS A 43 11.29 -15.74 11.70
N GLN A 44 10.18 -15.96 12.40
CA GLN A 44 8.88 -16.17 11.79
C GLN A 44 8.39 -14.90 11.06
N ASP A 45 8.57 -13.72 11.67
CA ASP A 45 8.24 -12.44 11.04
C ASP A 45 9.06 -12.21 9.77
N ALA A 46 10.37 -12.45 9.83
CA ALA A 46 11.26 -12.35 8.67
C ALA A 46 10.87 -13.33 7.55
N ALA A 47 10.51 -14.57 7.89
CA ALA A 47 10.01 -15.55 6.92
C ALA A 47 8.69 -15.11 6.28
N SER A 48 7.78 -14.53 7.07
CA SER A 48 6.50 -13.99 6.59
C SER A 48 6.69 -12.81 5.65
N ILE A 49 7.55 -11.85 6.01
CA ILE A 49 7.94 -10.71 5.15
C ILE A 49 8.51 -11.21 3.83
N ASN A 50 9.48 -12.14 3.88
CA ASN A 50 10.08 -12.71 2.66
C ASN A 50 9.05 -13.41 1.78
N SER A 51 8.10 -14.13 2.37
CA SER A 51 7.01 -14.78 1.65
C SER A 51 6.11 -13.76 0.94
N ARG A 52 5.69 -12.68 1.63
CA ARG A 52 4.86 -11.62 1.03
C ARG A 52 5.56 -10.91 -0.12
N TYR A 53 6.83 -10.55 0.04
CA TYR A 53 7.59 -9.90 -1.03
C TYR A 53 7.87 -10.84 -2.21
N LYS A 54 8.12 -12.13 -1.96
CA LYS A 54 8.22 -13.13 -3.02
C LYS A 54 6.92 -13.23 -3.80
N LYS A 55 5.78 -13.29 -3.10
CA LYS A 55 4.45 -13.28 -3.72
C LYS A 55 4.22 -12.01 -4.54
N LEU A 56 4.59 -10.83 -4.02
CA LEU A 56 4.53 -9.56 -4.74
C LEU A 56 5.33 -9.59 -6.05
N GLN A 57 6.55 -10.14 -6.02
CA GLN A 57 7.42 -10.29 -7.19
C GLN A 57 6.85 -11.24 -8.25
N GLU A 58 6.16 -12.31 -7.83
CA GLU A 58 5.57 -13.29 -8.74
C GLU A 58 4.25 -12.76 -9.34
N ASP A 59 3.38 -12.24 -8.50
CA ASP A 59 2.04 -11.78 -8.90
C ASP A 59 2.08 -10.52 -9.77
N VAL A 60 3.04 -9.60 -9.55
CA VAL A 60 3.14 -8.38 -10.37
C VAL A 60 3.35 -8.72 -11.84
N LYS A 61 4.12 -9.77 -12.14
CA LYS A 61 4.37 -10.23 -13.52
C LYS A 61 3.10 -10.70 -14.20
N VAL A 62 2.23 -11.40 -13.46
CA VAL A 62 0.92 -11.85 -13.95
C VAL A 62 -0.01 -10.64 -14.13
N PHE A 63 -0.02 -9.74 -13.14
CA PHE A 63 -0.88 -8.56 -13.13
C PHE A 63 -0.54 -7.57 -14.25
N GLU A 64 0.74 -7.36 -14.57
CA GLU A 64 1.18 -6.49 -15.67
C GLU A 64 0.63 -6.93 -17.03
N ILE A 65 0.44 -8.24 -17.23
CA ILE A 65 -0.08 -8.83 -18.46
C ILE A 65 -1.62 -8.81 -18.46
N LYS A 66 -2.23 -9.20 -17.34
CA LYS A 66 -3.66 -9.53 -17.28
C LYS A 66 -4.54 -8.41 -16.73
N GLY A 67 -3.98 -7.45 -15.99
CA GLY A 67 -4.73 -6.47 -15.22
C GLY A 67 -5.62 -7.11 -14.15
N THR A 68 -6.46 -6.31 -13.49
CA THR A 68 -7.42 -6.81 -12.50
C THR A 68 -8.47 -7.81 -13.01
N PRO A 69 -8.94 -7.80 -14.27
CA PRO A 69 -9.98 -8.74 -14.72
C PRO A 69 -9.47 -10.17 -14.92
N GLY A 70 -8.16 -10.34 -15.13
CA GLY A 70 -7.57 -11.65 -15.45
C GLY A 70 -6.80 -12.31 -14.29
N ILE A 71 -6.88 -11.75 -13.09
CA ILE A 71 -6.32 -12.33 -11.86
C ILE A 71 -7.44 -12.86 -10.96
N ASP A 72 -7.14 -13.88 -10.16
CA ASP A 72 -8.08 -14.46 -9.18
C ASP A 72 -7.94 -13.82 -7.79
N GLU A 73 -8.83 -14.18 -6.86
CA GLU A 73 -8.88 -13.62 -5.51
C GLU A 73 -7.64 -13.91 -4.65
N LYS A 74 -6.75 -14.81 -5.06
CA LYS A 74 -5.52 -15.14 -4.35
C LYS A 74 -4.35 -14.28 -4.80
N ASN A 75 -4.48 -13.53 -5.90
CA ASN A 75 -3.43 -12.62 -6.37
C ASN A 75 -3.35 -11.36 -5.49
N ILE A 76 -2.14 -10.92 -5.16
CA ILE A 76 -1.90 -9.79 -4.25
C ILE A 76 -2.40 -8.45 -4.80
N PHE A 77 -2.68 -8.34 -6.10
CA PHE A 77 -3.27 -7.15 -6.73
C PHE A 77 -4.80 -7.22 -6.83
N TYR A 78 -5.43 -8.31 -6.38
CA TYR A 78 -6.88 -8.43 -6.39
C TYR A 78 -7.50 -7.38 -5.46
N PRO A 79 -8.55 -6.64 -5.87
CA PRO A 79 -9.08 -5.49 -5.12
C PRO A 79 -9.44 -5.76 -3.65
N MET A 80 -9.82 -6.99 -3.31
CA MET A 80 -10.18 -7.40 -1.95
C MET A 80 -9.17 -8.36 -1.31
N TYR A 81 -8.00 -8.55 -1.91
CA TYR A 81 -6.91 -9.28 -1.26
C TYR A 81 -6.27 -8.39 -0.20
N LYS A 82 -6.27 -8.86 1.04
CA LYS A 82 -5.64 -8.16 2.16
C LYS A 82 -4.13 -8.41 2.16
N THR A 83 -3.34 -7.37 1.95
CA THR A 83 -1.89 -7.50 1.77
C THR A 83 -1.13 -7.64 3.08
N ASP A 84 -1.62 -7.02 4.16
CA ASP A 84 -0.96 -6.95 5.46
C ASP A 84 0.50 -6.46 5.39
N PHE A 85 0.81 -5.60 4.40
CA PHE A 85 2.05 -4.81 4.42
C PHE A 85 1.96 -3.79 5.55
N SER A 86 3.00 -3.76 6.38
CA SER A 86 3.13 -2.79 7.47
C SER A 86 3.14 -1.35 6.97
N PRO A 87 2.79 -0.36 7.82
CA PRO A 87 2.96 1.05 7.51
C PRO A 87 4.32 1.41 6.92
N GLU A 88 5.40 0.85 7.48
CA GLU A 88 6.77 1.09 7.04
C GLU A 88 7.06 0.47 5.66
N GLU A 89 6.54 -0.73 5.39
CA GLU A 89 6.64 -1.36 4.06
C GLU A 89 5.91 -0.52 2.99
N LEU A 90 4.73 0.01 3.31
CA LEU A 90 3.96 0.88 2.42
C LEU A 90 4.68 2.22 2.20
N ASP A 91 5.20 2.84 3.26
CA ASP A 91 5.94 4.11 3.16
C ASP A 91 7.18 4.01 2.27
N ARG A 92 7.88 2.86 2.25
CA ARG A 92 8.99 2.64 1.31
C ARG A 92 8.57 2.79 -0.16
N GLY A 93 7.37 2.37 -0.52
CA GLY A 93 6.84 2.56 -1.87
C GLY A 93 6.40 4.00 -2.14
N LEU A 94 5.99 4.73 -1.10
CA LEU A 94 5.56 6.13 -1.17
C LEU A 94 6.73 7.13 -1.19
N ALA A 95 7.93 6.72 -0.77
CA ALA A 95 9.12 7.57 -0.70
C ALA A 95 9.35 8.41 -1.98
N GLY A 96 9.57 9.71 -1.86
CA GLY A 96 9.74 10.63 -3.00
C GLY A 96 8.45 11.01 -3.74
N THR A 97 7.29 10.72 -3.16
CA THR A 97 5.98 11.26 -3.58
C THR A 97 5.47 12.28 -2.57
N GLY A 98 4.40 13.01 -2.90
CA GLY A 98 3.69 13.84 -1.92
C GLY A 98 2.87 13.03 -0.90
N LEU A 99 2.92 11.69 -0.96
CA LEU A 99 2.21 10.77 -0.05
C LEU A 99 3.16 10.13 0.98
N GLU A 100 4.43 10.53 1.05
CA GLU A 100 5.39 9.99 2.01
C GLU A 100 4.90 10.16 3.46
N GLY A 101 5.02 9.11 4.28
CA GLY A 101 4.54 9.08 5.67
C GLY A 101 3.06 8.74 5.83
N LEU A 102 2.35 8.43 4.72
CA LEU A 102 0.94 8.04 4.75
C LEU A 102 0.71 6.52 4.81
N GLY A 103 1.76 5.71 4.83
CA GLY A 103 1.68 4.24 4.87
C GLY A 103 0.74 3.74 5.97
N LYS A 104 0.77 4.37 7.15
CA LYS A 104 -0.13 4.05 8.27
C LYS A 104 -1.62 4.20 7.92
N TYR A 105 -2.00 5.19 7.11
CA TYR A 105 -3.39 5.44 6.75
C TYR A 105 -3.88 4.47 5.67
N PHE A 106 -3.00 4.07 4.75
CA PHE A 106 -3.32 3.03 3.77
C PHE A 106 -3.45 1.65 4.42
N TYR A 107 -2.55 1.34 5.37
CA TYR A 107 -2.68 0.15 6.21
C TYR A 107 -4.01 0.17 6.97
N GLU A 108 -4.30 1.25 7.70
CA GLU A 108 -5.55 1.38 8.47
C GLU A 108 -6.80 1.27 7.57
N ALA A 109 -6.78 1.86 6.38
CA ALA A 109 -7.86 1.74 5.41
C ALA A 109 -8.07 0.28 4.96
N GLU A 110 -7.00 -0.45 4.65
CA GLU A 110 -7.07 -1.88 4.33
C GLU A 110 -7.65 -2.68 5.50
N GLN A 111 -7.16 -2.45 6.72
CA GLN A 111 -7.67 -3.15 7.91
C GLN A 111 -9.16 -2.89 8.16
N LYS A 112 -9.64 -1.66 7.92
CA LYS A 112 -11.04 -1.26 8.16
C LYS A 112 -12.01 -1.68 7.06
N THR A 113 -11.56 -1.73 5.81
CA THR A 113 -12.44 -1.91 4.65
C THR A 113 -12.25 -3.24 3.94
N GLY A 114 -11.13 -3.92 4.18
CA GLY A 114 -10.66 -5.07 3.41
C GLY A 114 -10.16 -4.73 2.01
N ILE A 115 -10.20 -3.45 1.60
CA ILE A 115 -9.69 -3.05 0.28
C ILE A 115 -8.17 -3.15 0.29
N ASN A 116 -7.65 -3.80 -0.74
CA ASN A 116 -6.23 -3.94 -1.00
C ASN A 116 -5.48 -2.59 -0.94
N SER A 117 -4.42 -2.53 -0.13
CA SER A 117 -3.63 -1.31 0.05
C SER A 117 -2.95 -0.82 -1.23
N LEU A 118 -2.50 -1.74 -2.12
CA LEU A 118 -1.89 -1.38 -3.41
C LEU A 118 -2.89 -0.67 -4.30
N LEU A 119 -4.15 -1.12 -4.33
CA LEU A 119 -5.24 -0.48 -5.08
C LEU A 119 -5.50 0.94 -4.58
N LEU A 120 -5.65 1.13 -3.26
CA LEU A 120 -5.89 2.45 -2.68
C LEU A 120 -4.75 3.43 -2.99
N VAL A 121 -3.50 2.97 -2.90
CA VAL A 121 -2.33 3.78 -3.28
C VAL A 121 -2.29 4.05 -4.79
N GLY A 122 -2.67 3.08 -5.61
CA GLY A 122 -2.77 3.22 -7.06
C GLY A 122 -3.75 4.33 -7.47
N ILE A 123 -4.94 4.32 -6.88
CA ILE A 123 -5.97 5.36 -7.09
C ILE A 123 -5.44 6.71 -6.57
N ALA A 124 -4.97 6.78 -5.32
CA ALA A 124 -4.50 8.04 -4.75
C ALA A 124 -3.37 8.67 -5.58
N ASN A 125 -2.39 7.88 -6.04
CA ASN A 125 -1.32 8.38 -6.91
C ASN A 125 -1.85 8.88 -8.25
N HIS A 126 -2.83 8.19 -8.84
CA HIS A 126 -3.44 8.59 -10.10
C HIS A 126 -4.17 9.93 -9.95
N GLU A 127 -5.09 10.02 -9.01
CA GLU A 127 -6.00 11.17 -8.83
C GLU A 127 -5.28 12.43 -8.33
N SER A 128 -4.29 12.27 -7.47
CA SER A 128 -3.57 13.40 -6.89
C SER A 128 -2.30 13.79 -7.64
N ASN A 129 -1.96 13.12 -8.74
CA ASN A 129 -0.64 13.21 -9.37
C ASN A 129 0.48 12.99 -8.33
N TYR A 130 0.43 11.87 -7.61
CA TYR A 130 1.34 11.55 -6.50
C TYR A 130 1.39 12.64 -5.41
N GLY A 131 0.24 13.22 -5.06
CA GLY A 131 0.10 14.26 -4.05
C GLY A 131 0.49 15.66 -4.51
N ARG A 132 0.69 15.87 -5.82
CA ARG A 132 1.21 17.13 -6.37
C ARG A 132 0.14 18.04 -6.94
N SER A 133 -1.08 17.55 -7.15
CA SER A 133 -2.19 18.34 -7.68
C SER A 133 -2.57 19.49 -6.75
N ASN A 134 -3.17 20.55 -7.31
CA ASN A 134 -3.61 21.70 -6.53
C ASN A 134 -4.69 21.32 -5.51
N ILE A 135 -5.62 20.43 -5.88
CA ILE A 135 -6.68 19.96 -4.97
C ILE A 135 -6.07 19.17 -3.81
N ALA A 136 -5.11 18.28 -4.09
CA ALA A 136 -4.40 17.59 -3.03
C ALA A 136 -3.74 18.60 -2.07
N LYS A 137 -2.88 19.48 -2.58
CA LYS A 137 -2.12 20.42 -1.74
C LYS A 137 -2.98 21.41 -0.95
N LYS A 138 -4.07 21.89 -1.54
CA LYS A 138 -4.90 22.94 -0.93
C LYS A 138 -6.01 22.41 -0.03
N LYS A 139 -6.50 21.20 -0.29
CA LYS A 139 -7.68 20.62 0.40
C LYS A 139 -7.41 19.30 1.11
N ASN A 140 -6.14 18.88 1.12
CA ASN A 140 -5.71 17.57 1.59
C ASN A 140 -6.53 16.40 0.98
N ASN A 141 -6.98 16.56 -0.26
CA ASN A 141 -7.87 15.62 -0.93
C ASN A 141 -7.12 14.85 -2.03
N LEU A 142 -6.70 13.63 -1.70
CA LEU A 142 -5.90 12.80 -2.62
C LEU A 142 -6.69 12.13 -3.74
N PHE A 143 -8.02 12.21 -3.71
CA PHE A 143 -8.89 11.42 -4.60
C PHE A 143 -9.78 12.31 -5.49
N GLY A 144 -9.62 13.63 -5.41
CA GLY A 144 -10.52 14.57 -6.10
C GLY A 144 -11.98 14.43 -5.66
N PHE A 145 -12.23 13.92 -4.44
CA PHE A 145 -13.58 13.58 -4.01
C PHE A 145 -14.48 14.82 -3.96
N ASN A 146 -15.65 14.74 -4.62
CA ASN A 146 -16.59 15.84 -4.89
C ASN A 146 -16.06 17.01 -5.74
N ALA A 147 -14.96 16.85 -6.47
CA ALA A 147 -14.52 17.86 -7.45
C ALA A 147 -15.38 17.78 -8.71
N TYR A 148 -16.37 18.66 -8.85
CA TYR A 148 -17.24 18.73 -10.03
C TYR A 148 -16.64 19.59 -11.14
N ASP A 149 -16.84 19.21 -12.42
CA ASP A 149 -16.22 19.86 -13.59
C ASP A 149 -16.36 21.39 -13.65
N GLN A 150 -17.52 21.91 -13.22
CA GLN A 150 -17.81 23.35 -13.29
C GLN A 150 -17.08 24.18 -12.22
N SER A 151 -16.66 23.55 -11.11
CA SER A 151 -16.04 24.23 -9.97
C SER A 151 -15.15 23.28 -9.15
N PRO A 152 -14.15 22.64 -9.77
CA PRO A 152 -13.49 21.47 -9.20
C PRO A 152 -12.72 21.80 -7.92
N MET A 153 -12.17 23.02 -7.81
CA MET A 153 -11.49 23.44 -6.59
C MET A 153 -12.50 23.75 -5.48
N GLU A 154 -13.56 24.49 -5.78
CA GLU A 154 -14.55 24.96 -4.80
C GLU A 154 -15.37 23.80 -4.24
N SER A 155 -15.83 22.90 -5.11
CA SER A 155 -16.69 21.76 -4.77
C SER A 155 -15.96 20.60 -4.11
N ALA A 156 -14.66 20.43 -4.38
CA ALA A 156 -13.87 19.36 -3.78
C ALA A 156 -13.98 19.37 -2.25
N SER A 157 -14.12 18.19 -1.66
CA SER A 157 -14.12 18.06 -0.20
C SER A 157 -12.79 18.54 0.37
N ASP A 158 -12.87 19.24 1.50
CA ASP A 158 -11.73 19.71 2.28
C ASP A 158 -11.51 18.79 3.50
N TYR A 159 -10.25 18.51 3.79
CA TYR A 159 -9.81 17.61 4.86
C TYR A 159 -8.70 18.26 5.68
N ASN A 160 -8.61 17.90 6.96
CA ASN A 160 -7.55 18.43 7.83
C ASN A 160 -6.18 17.83 7.46
N HIS A 161 -6.14 16.55 7.11
CA HIS A 161 -4.92 15.84 6.71
C HIS A 161 -5.18 14.90 5.54
N TYR A 162 -4.13 14.58 4.77
CA TYR A 162 -4.23 13.59 3.70
C TYR A 162 -4.81 12.25 4.16
N GLY A 163 -4.42 11.80 5.35
CA GLY A 163 -4.92 10.56 5.95
C GLY A 163 -6.45 10.53 6.10
N ASP A 164 -7.07 11.67 6.42
CA ASP A 164 -8.52 11.78 6.55
C ASP A 164 -9.22 11.49 5.22
N SER A 165 -8.65 11.98 4.11
CA SER A 165 -9.15 11.68 2.77
C SER A 165 -9.03 10.19 2.43
N VAL A 166 -7.90 9.55 2.79
CA VAL A 166 -7.69 8.10 2.58
C VAL A 166 -8.73 7.27 3.33
N LEU A 167 -8.97 7.56 4.61
CA LEU A 167 -9.92 6.83 5.44
C LEU A 167 -11.39 7.10 5.05
N LYS A 168 -11.71 8.33 4.61
CA LYS A 168 -13.06 8.67 4.14
C LYS A 168 -13.38 8.01 2.80
N VAL A 169 -12.49 8.15 1.83
CA VAL A 169 -12.73 7.69 0.46
C VAL A 169 -12.65 6.17 0.35
N SER A 170 -11.75 5.51 1.09
CA SER A 170 -11.70 4.03 1.12
C SER A 170 -13.03 3.42 1.58
N ARG A 171 -13.67 3.95 2.63
CA ARG A 171 -15.02 3.53 3.04
C ARG A 171 -16.05 3.73 1.93
N LYS A 172 -16.03 4.87 1.24
CA LYS A 172 -16.93 5.11 0.10
C LYS A 172 -16.69 4.16 -1.06
N ILE A 173 -15.44 3.86 -1.39
CA ILE A 173 -15.09 2.86 -2.39
C ILE A 173 -15.66 1.50 -1.99
N LYS A 174 -15.49 1.10 -0.72
CA LYS A 174 -15.99 -0.17 -0.20
C LYS A 174 -17.51 -0.28 -0.35
N ASP A 175 -18.22 0.72 0.18
CA ASP A 175 -19.68 0.73 0.22
C ASP A 175 -20.31 0.78 -1.18
N LEU A 176 -19.70 1.53 -2.10
CA LEU A 176 -20.32 1.82 -3.39
C LEU A 176 -19.88 0.87 -4.51
N TYR A 177 -18.62 0.44 -4.51
CA TYR A 177 -18.01 -0.23 -5.67
C TYR A 177 -17.52 -1.66 -5.39
N LEU A 178 -17.17 -1.98 -4.14
CA LEU A 178 -16.53 -3.26 -3.78
C LEU A 178 -17.32 -4.02 -2.71
N THR A 179 -18.64 -3.93 -2.76
CA THR A 179 -19.58 -4.73 -1.98
C THR A 179 -20.71 -5.14 -2.92
N ASP A 180 -21.14 -6.41 -2.90
CA ASP A 180 -22.04 -6.98 -3.91
C ASP A 180 -23.36 -6.21 -4.10
N ASN A 181 -23.86 -5.56 -3.04
CA ASN A 181 -25.08 -4.73 -3.06
C ASN A 181 -24.79 -3.22 -3.16
N GLY A 182 -23.54 -2.84 -3.39
CA GLY A 182 -23.12 -1.46 -3.58
C GLY A 182 -23.75 -0.86 -4.83
N ARG A 183 -24.16 0.41 -4.75
CA ARG A 183 -24.89 1.10 -5.82
C ARG A 183 -24.19 1.02 -7.20
N TYR A 184 -22.87 0.99 -7.21
CA TYR A 184 -22.04 0.98 -8.42
C TYR A 184 -21.29 -0.34 -8.61
N PHE A 185 -21.60 -1.36 -7.81
CA PHE A 185 -20.93 -2.66 -7.87
C PHE A 185 -21.14 -3.32 -9.24
N ASN A 186 -20.02 -3.72 -9.85
CA ASN A 186 -20.00 -4.36 -11.17
C ASN A 186 -19.00 -5.53 -11.24
N GLY A 187 -18.48 -5.96 -10.08
CA GLY A 187 -17.39 -6.92 -9.95
C GLY A 187 -16.15 -6.34 -9.28
N TYR A 188 -15.27 -7.24 -8.84
CA TYR A 188 -14.04 -6.92 -8.12
C TYR A 188 -12.85 -6.72 -9.06
N SER A 189 -12.91 -5.69 -9.90
CA SER A 189 -11.80 -5.25 -10.75
C SER A 189 -11.82 -3.74 -10.95
N THR A 190 -10.67 -3.12 -11.26
CA THR A 190 -10.64 -1.67 -11.56
C THR A 190 -11.48 -1.34 -12.79
N GLU A 191 -11.58 -2.24 -13.76
CA GLU A 191 -12.40 -2.11 -14.97
C GLU A 191 -13.89 -2.16 -14.63
N ALA A 192 -14.30 -3.03 -13.71
CA ALA A 192 -15.67 -3.07 -13.20
C ALA A 192 -16.00 -1.78 -12.44
N MET A 193 -15.09 -1.30 -11.58
CA MET A 193 -15.24 -0.02 -10.89
C MET A 193 -15.39 1.13 -11.90
N ASN A 194 -14.58 1.13 -12.97
CA ASN A 194 -14.50 2.23 -13.92
C ASN A 194 -15.80 2.47 -14.70
N LYS A 195 -16.72 1.50 -14.75
CA LYS A 195 -18.05 1.70 -15.35
C LYS A 195 -18.81 2.87 -14.71
N HIS A 196 -18.51 3.20 -13.45
CA HIS A 196 -19.16 4.29 -12.72
C HIS A 196 -18.19 5.18 -11.93
N TYR A 197 -16.88 4.92 -11.95
CA TYR A 197 -15.91 5.71 -11.18
C TYR A 197 -15.44 6.95 -11.95
N SER A 198 -15.16 6.81 -13.24
CA SER A 198 -14.63 7.88 -14.08
C SER A 198 -15.25 7.84 -15.47
N THR A 199 -15.33 9.00 -16.12
CA THR A 199 -15.68 9.12 -17.55
C THR A 199 -14.49 8.75 -18.45
N ASP A 200 -13.27 8.70 -17.91
CA ASP A 200 -12.08 8.26 -18.63
C ASP A 200 -12.06 6.73 -18.79
N LYS A 201 -12.24 6.28 -20.03
CA LYS A 201 -12.22 4.85 -20.39
C LYS A 201 -10.89 4.17 -20.04
N GLU A 202 -9.79 4.91 -19.95
CA GLU A 202 -8.45 4.40 -19.63
C GLU A 202 -8.09 4.47 -18.13
N TRP A 203 -9.00 4.95 -17.27
CA TRP A 203 -8.76 5.13 -15.84
C TRP A 203 -8.28 3.83 -15.17
N ALA A 204 -8.96 2.71 -15.41
CA ALA A 204 -8.60 1.40 -14.84
C ALA A 204 -7.14 1.03 -15.19
N LYS A 205 -6.77 1.16 -16.46
CA LYS A 205 -5.42 0.91 -16.96
C LYS A 205 -4.39 1.85 -16.33
N LYS A 206 -4.74 3.11 -16.07
CA LYS A 206 -3.88 4.10 -15.41
C LYS A 206 -3.65 3.71 -13.95
N VAL A 207 -4.72 3.37 -13.22
CA VAL A 207 -4.65 2.90 -11.83
C VAL A 207 -3.79 1.63 -11.71
N ASN A 208 -4.02 0.62 -12.56
CA ASN A 208 -3.22 -0.60 -12.59
C ASN A 208 -1.72 -0.30 -12.78
N ARG A 209 -1.36 0.64 -13.67
CA ARG A 209 0.04 1.08 -13.82
C ARG A 209 0.60 1.76 -12.57
N HIS A 210 -0.20 2.52 -11.84
CA HIS A 210 0.23 3.11 -10.57
C HIS A 210 0.42 2.05 -9.48
N MET A 211 -0.43 1.02 -9.42
CA MET A 211 -0.25 -0.14 -8.52
C MET A 211 1.07 -0.86 -8.79
N VAL A 212 1.38 -1.14 -10.06
CA VAL A 212 2.65 -1.76 -10.49
C VAL A 212 3.85 -0.91 -10.12
N ARG A 213 3.82 0.40 -10.41
CA ARG A 213 4.91 1.33 -10.06
C ARG A 213 5.15 1.38 -8.55
N PHE A 214 4.07 1.39 -7.76
CA PHE A 214 4.17 1.37 -6.31
C PHE A 214 4.80 0.06 -5.82
N ALA A 215 4.33 -1.09 -6.30
CA ALA A 215 4.90 -2.39 -5.97
C ALA A 215 6.40 -2.48 -6.32
N HIS A 216 6.81 -2.03 -7.51
CA HIS A 216 8.22 -1.99 -7.91
C HIS A 216 9.06 -1.13 -6.95
N LYS A 217 8.56 0.04 -6.52
CA LYS A 217 9.26 0.88 -5.53
C LYS A 217 9.38 0.20 -4.17
N MET A 218 8.34 -0.49 -3.72
CA MET A 218 8.41 -1.27 -2.46
C MET A 218 9.51 -2.34 -2.51
N MET A 219 9.75 -2.94 -3.67
CA MET A 219 10.77 -3.99 -3.85
C MET A 219 12.18 -3.47 -4.09
N GLN A 220 12.34 -2.28 -4.66
CA GLN A 220 13.65 -1.65 -4.91
C GLN A 220 14.30 -1.11 -3.63
N ASN A 221 13.48 -0.80 -2.63
CA ASN A 221 13.89 -0.19 -1.35
C ASN A 221 13.95 -1.23 -0.20
N LEU A 222 14.16 -2.51 -0.53
CA LEU A 222 14.37 -3.61 0.42
C LEU A 222 15.81 -3.70 0.92
#